data_AF-A5FEV0-F1
#
_entry.id   AF-A5FEV0-F1
#
_cell.length_a   1.000
_cell.length_b   1.000
_cell.length_c   1.000
_cell.angle_alpha   90.00
_cell.angle_beta   90.00
_cell.angle_gamma   90.00
#
_symmetry.space_group_name_H-M   'P 1'
#
loop_
_entity.id
_entity.type
_entity.pdbx_description
1 polymer ?
#
loop_
_entity_poly.entity_id
_entity_poly.type
_entity_poly.pdbx_seq_one_letter_code
_entity_poly.pdbx_strand_id
1 'polypeptide(L)'
;MSRVRLVGGTITKTTGGDHNIYSDGNIVYNSGKVVTETSDAGITYGEPKSSPPVSKLHFVDGWWALDREGQKKIKRAVPGMTVFFHLKTKEIPNGNAVFLSLFDEDNHEKEEGPNKDGRKDKDDAIKLINTKSKKQVLVAKVTDNKIVQEINLTGLGSLIAEEQDKCLELYFRCSYKSENVQYPADRKNYLEVGSIVIDRYKMPGLNSDGSKIADDMTYGKGVKHIGEVYSKDVLEKFKKEYEEGGFDNQKHASFSHQDNVENKAKYSKEECYKTSYKVNIPIIKKLIPEISTGLDVRLFDKLSTESLFWDFEQTATLYFASGELQGNIERMIAKFKKNEGGVYEDRILTKYVSDNPNTKKYCMNVEDYIAEQLKQNVADLKKAEDAKPYFGSPETITRNRKTKNKEYFTKPMYSYDNLSNVTGGLTIALNDIWAAEVLLQELKFDKDNYTGKYQVTLWDHFGLDLPDMEKVFNIIPSVGETFVTWFVLQHLRGYKPFITKMTFERTFSGNIKEGKKERTDKRKSEERAKAQKWAEEERAKMMRGPKF
;
A
#
# COMPACT_ATOMS: atom_id res chain seq x y z
N MET A 1 -3.30 -30.60 57.05
CA MET A 1 -4.29 -31.13 56.10
C MET A 1 -3.56 -31.65 54.87
N SER A 2 -3.79 -32.89 54.44
CA SER A 2 -3.21 -33.46 53.22
C SER A 2 -4.29 -33.60 52.15
N ARG A 3 -3.99 -33.18 50.92
CA ARG A 3 -4.84 -33.49 49.76
C ARG A 3 -4.12 -34.49 48.89
N VAL A 4 -4.73 -35.66 48.70
CA VAL A 4 -4.29 -36.66 47.72
C VAL A 4 -5.03 -36.38 46.42
N ARG A 5 -4.30 -36.18 45.31
CA ARG A 5 -4.88 -36.10 43.97
C ARG A 5 -4.56 -37.39 43.21
N LEU A 6 -5.59 -38.16 42.91
CA LEU A 6 -5.50 -39.40 42.14
C LEU A 6 -5.85 -39.09 40.68
N VAL A 7 -4.89 -39.30 39.78
CA VAL A 7 -5.13 -39.27 38.33
C VAL A 7 -4.59 -40.59 37.78
N GLY A 8 -5.47 -41.42 37.22
CA GLY A 8 -5.11 -42.75 36.72
C GLY A 8 -4.74 -43.78 37.79
N GLY A 9 -5.02 -43.51 39.08
CA GLY A 9 -4.80 -44.46 40.18
C GLY A 9 -3.44 -44.36 40.90
N THR A 10 -2.56 -43.42 40.51
CA THR A 10 -1.22 -43.28 41.11
C THR A 10 -1.08 -41.96 41.88
N ILE A 11 -0.51 -42.02 43.10
CA ILE A 11 -0.22 -40.84 43.93
C ILE A 11 0.98 -40.11 43.32
N THR A 12 0.78 -38.88 42.83
CA THR A 12 1.81 -38.14 42.09
C THR A 12 2.48 -37.02 42.87
N LYS A 13 1.93 -36.56 44.01
CA LYS A 13 2.60 -35.56 44.85
C LYS A 13 1.98 -35.43 46.25
N THR A 14 2.84 -35.26 47.25
CA THR A 14 2.48 -34.75 48.59
C THR A 14 3.13 -33.38 48.75
N THR A 15 2.37 -32.37 49.17
CA THR A 15 2.89 -31.04 49.53
C THR A 15 2.48 -30.71 50.95
N GLY A 16 3.43 -30.20 51.75
CA GLY A 16 3.18 -29.64 53.08
C GLY A 16 3.11 -28.11 53.06
N GLY A 17 2.40 -27.52 54.02
CA GLY A 17 2.20 -26.06 54.15
C GLY A 17 0.81 -25.58 53.72
N ASP A 18 0.63 -24.26 53.70
CA ASP A 18 -0.62 -23.60 53.32
C ASP A 18 -0.88 -23.73 51.81
N HIS A 19 -2.14 -23.98 51.44
CA HIS A 19 -2.56 -24.12 50.05
C HIS A 19 -3.70 -23.15 49.75
N ASN A 20 -3.41 -22.10 48.97
CA ASN A 20 -4.36 -21.08 48.58
C ASN A 20 -4.66 -21.21 47.07
N ILE A 21 -5.94 -21.17 46.69
CA ILE A 21 -6.38 -21.20 45.29
C ILE A 21 -7.09 -19.88 45.01
N TYR A 22 -6.64 -19.16 43.98
CA TYR A 22 -7.22 -17.91 43.52
C TYR A 22 -7.73 -18.09 42.08
N SER A 23 -8.90 -17.54 41.76
CA SER A 23 -9.49 -17.62 40.43
C SER A 23 -10.31 -16.36 40.14
N ASP A 24 -10.25 -15.88 38.90
CA ASP A 24 -11.10 -14.79 38.39
C ASP A 24 -12.54 -15.27 38.04
N GLY A 25 -12.86 -16.53 38.35
CA GLY A 25 -14.18 -17.14 38.17
C GLY A 25 -14.46 -18.23 39.19
N ASN A 26 -15.56 -18.98 38.99
CA ASN A 26 -15.96 -20.03 39.91
C ASN A 26 -14.92 -21.17 39.94
N ILE A 27 -14.47 -21.54 41.15
CA ILE A 27 -13.76 -22.79 41.37
C ILE A 27 -14.81 -23.89 41.49
N VAL A 28 -14.86 -24.79 40.50
CA VAL A 28 -15.85 -25.89 40.47
C VAL A 28 -15.17 -27.22 40.77
N TYR A 29 -15.65 -27.92 41.80
CA TYR A 29 -15.32 -29.32 42.07
C TYR A 29 -16.48 -30.20 41.61
N ASN A 30 -16.25 -31.11 40.66
CA ASN A 30 -17.26 -32.06 40.20
C ASN A 30 -16.75 -33.51 40.29
N SER A 31 -17.67 -34.44 40.53
CA SER A 31 -17.41 -35.88 40.56
C SER A 31 -18.66 -36.63 40.12
N GLY A 32 -18.50 -37.72 39.38
CA GLY A 32 -19.61 -38.60 38.99
C GLY A 32 -20.16 -39.46 40.14
N LYS A 33 -19.58 -39.37 41.35
CA LYS A 33 -20.05 -40.07 42.56
C LYS A 33 -20.08 -39.17 43.79
N VAL A 34 -18.91 -38.78 44.31
CA VAL A 34 -18.83 -37.92 45.51
C VAL A 34 -17.59 -37.03 45.46
N VAL A 35 -17.71 -35.83 46.02
CA VAL A 35 -16.59 -34.94 46.38
C VAL A 35 -16.61 -34.83 47.90
N THR A 36 -15.49 -35.11 48.56
CA THR A 36 -15.39 -35.04 50.03
C THR A 36 -14.24 -34.13 50.43
N GLU A 37 -14.53 -33.14 51.26
CA GLU A 37 -13.55 -32.31 51.97
C GLU A 37 -13.64 -32.64 53.46
N THR A 38 -12.52 -32.98 54.10
CA THR A 38 -12.48 -33.36 55.53
C THR A 38 -11.34 -32.64 56.24
N SER A 39 -11.57 -32.23 57.50
CA SER A 39 -10.57 -31.58 58.34
C SER A 39 -10.79 -31.96 59.80
N ASP A 40 -9.71 -32.28 60.51
CA ASP A 40 -9.73 -32.57 61.97
C ASP A 40 -9.94 -31.30 62.81
N ALA A 41 -9.68 -30.12 62.23
CA ALA A 41 -9.74 -28.81 62.89
C ALA A 41 -10.90 -27.94 62.40
N GLY A 42 -11.78 -28.47 61.53
CA GLY A 42 -12.86 -27.74 60.87
C GLY A 42 -12.50 -27.24 59.48
N ILE A 43 -13.52 -27.03 58.65
CA ILE A 43 -13.43 -26.45 57.30
C ILE A 43 -14.19 -25.13 57.34
N THR A 44 -13.51 -24.04 57.01
CA THR A 44 -14.10 -22.71 56.94
C THR A 44 -14.00 -22.19 55.51
N TYR A 45 -15.15 -21.91 54.90
CA TYR A 45 -15.23 -21.14 53.66
C TYR A 45 -15.27 -19.67 54.05
N GLY A 46 -14.29 -18.89 53.56
CA GLY A 46 -14.23 -17.45 53.79
C GLY A 46 -14.75 -16.66 52.60
N GLU A 47 -15.01 -15.38 52.82
CA GLU A 47 -15.26 -14.42 51.74
C GLU A 47 -14.05 -14.33 50.79
N PRO A 48 -14.27 -14.15 49.47
CA PRO A 48 -13.19 -13.99 48.52
C PRO A 48 -12.23 -12.86 48.93
N LYS A 49 -10.98 -13.21 49.20
CA LYS A 49 -9.92 -12.21 49.38
C LYS A 49 -9.52 -11.68 48.01
N SER A 50 -9.23 -10.38 47.92
CA SER A 50 -8.53 -9.82 46.77
C SER A 50 -7.24 -10.61 46.52
N SER A 51 -7.00 -11.03 45.28
CA SER A 51 -5.75 -11.68 44.88
C SER A 51 -4.54 -10.87 45.38
N PRO A 52 -3.45 -11.52 45.81
CA PRO A 52 -2.22 -10.80 46.10
C PRO A 52 -1.83 -9.94 44.90
N PRO A 53 -1.26 -8.73 45.09
CA PRO A 53 -0.74 -7.96 43.98
C PRO A 53 0.24 -8.85 43.20
N VAL A 54 0.07 -8.97 41.87
CA VAL A 54 1.07 -9.61 41.01
C VAL A 54 2.31 -8.75 41.08
N SER A 55 3.21 -9.05 42.02
CA SER A 55 4.50 -8.41 42.05
C SER A 55 5.25 -8.90 40.81
N LYS A 56 5.67 -7.97 39.95
CA LYS A 56 6.67 -8.25 38.92
C LYS A 56 7.93 -8.73 39.64
N LEU A 57 8.08 -10.04 39.74
CA LEU A 57 9.09 -10.70 40.55
C LEU A 57 10.42 -10.74 39.81
N HIS A 58 10.38 -11.02 38.52
CA HIS A 58 11.55 -11.29 37.73
C HIS A 58 11.62 -10.47 36.44
N PHE A 59 10.51 -9.99 35.89
CA PHE A 59 10.51 -9.18 34.67
C PHE A 59 10.36 -7.69 34.98
N VAL A 60 11.24 -6.86 34.42
CA VAL A 60 11.27 -5.42 34.70
C VAL A 60 10.70 -4.64 33.52
N ASP A 61 11.27 -4.83 32.33
CA ASP A 61 10.93 -4.07 31.13
C ASP A 61 11.23 -4.88 29.86
N GLY A 62 10.62 -4.51 28.73
CA GLY A 62 10.94 -5.09 27.44
C GLY A 62 10.62 -4.16 26.29
N TRP A 63 11.48 -4.14 25.27
CA TRP A 63 11.39 -3.22 24.14
C TRP A 63 12.06 -3.79 22.89
N TRP A 64 11.69 -3.24 21.74
CA TRP A 64 12.27 -3.53 20.44
C TRP A 64 13.37 -2.53 20.08
N ALA A 65 14.43 -3.01 19.43
CA ALA A 65 15.54 -2.19 18.97
C ALA A 65 16.08 -2.67 17.62
N LEU A 66 16.72 -1.76 16.89
CA LEU A 66 17.41 -2.04 15.62
C LEU A 66 18.83 -2.58 15.83
N ASP A 67 19.43 -2.28 16.99
CA ASP A 67 20.80 -2.65 17.37
C ASP A 67 20.81 -3.64 18.54
N ARG A 68 21.90 -4.42 18.63
CA ARG A 68 22.05 -5.46 19.66
C ARG A 68 22.26 -4.88 21.06
N GLU A 69 22.75 -3.65 21.15
CA GLU A 69 22.98 -2.92 22.39
C GLU A 69 21.65 -2.45 23.01
N GLY A 70 20.64 -2.21 22.17
CA GLY A 70 19.29 -1.81 22.54
C GLY A 70 19.11 -0.29 22.65
N GLN A 71 19.97 0.50 22.00
CA GLN A 71 19.97 1.97 22.07
C GLN A 71 19.03 2.58 21.03
N LYS A 72 18.91 1.97 19.85
CA LYS A 72 18.05 2.41 18.75
C LYS A 72 16.69 1.74 18.87
N LYS A 73 15.90 2.21 19.84
CA LYS A 73 14.54 1.72 20.06
C LYS A 73 13.67 1.95 18.83
N ILE A 74 12.87 0.97 18.46
CA ILE A 74 11.97 1.03 17.30
C ILE A 74 10.56 0.58 17.71
N LYS A 75 9.57 1.02 16.94
CA LYS A 75 8.17 0.57 17.03
C LYS A 75 7.55 0.25 15.68
N ARG A 76 8.28 0.55 14.60
CA ARG A 76 7.86 0.32 13.22
C ARG A 76 8.99 -0.37 12.48
N ALA A 77 8.68 -1.44 11.78
CA ALA A 77 9.60 -2.13 10.89
C ALA A 77 8.89 -2.55 9.60
N VAL A 78 9.67 -2.86 8.57
CA VAL A 78 9.19 -3.51 7.36
C VAL A 78 9.72 -4.95 7.32
N PRO A 79 9.05 -5.86 6.60
CA PRO A 79 9.57 -7.20 6.34
C PRO A 79 11.04 -7.23 5.90
N GLY A 80 11.74 -8.30 6.25
CA GLY A 80 13.16 -8.50 5.89
C GLY A 80 14.18 -7.86 6.83
N MET A 81 13.76 -6.96 7.73
CA MET A 81 14.65 -6.38 8.73
C MET A 81 15.06 -7.41 9.79
N THR A 82 16.30 -7.30 10.28
CA THR A 82 16.72 -7.96 11.53
C THR A 82 16.56 -6.97 12.68
N VAL A 83 15.82 -7.38 13.71
CA VAL A 83 15.53 -6.57 14.91
C VAL A 83 15.89 -7.35 16.18
N PHE A 84 15.97 -6.65 17.30
CA PHE A 84 16.32 -7.22 18.60
C PHE A 84 15.23 -6.92 19.61
N PHE A 85 14.69 -7.97 20.23
CA PHE A 85 13.85 -7.83 21.41
C PHE A 85 14.70 -7.90 22.67
N HIS A 86 14.61 -6.86 23.48
CA HIS A 86 15.30 -6.74 24.75
C HIS A 86 14.34 -7.01 25.88
N LEU A 87 14.75 -7.85 26.82
CA LEU A 87 13.99 -8.12 28.04
C LEU A 87 14.90 -7.91 29.25
N LYS A 88 14.56 -6.93 30.07
CA LYS A 88 15.22 -6.66 31.35
C LYS A 88 14.56 -7.49 32.43
N THR A 89 15.38 -8.20 33.18
CA THR A 89 14.98 -9.07 34.28
C THR A 89 15.59 -8.59 35.60
N LYS A 90 15.21 -9.21 36.71
CA LYS A 90 15.86 -9.07 38.01
C LYS A 90 15.81 -10.42 38.73
N GLU A 91 16.85 -10.73 39.49
CA GLU A 91 16.88 -11.91 40.36
C GLU A 91 16.66 -13.25 39.61
N ILE A 92 16.96 -13.29 38.30
CA ILE A 92 17.10 -14.53 37.53
C ILE A 92 18.60 -14.82 37.38
N PRO A 93 19.12 -15.95 37.90
CA PRO A 93 20.55 -16.25 37.81
C PRO A 93 21.02 -16.42 36.36
N ASN A 94 22.26 -15.99 36.07
CA ASN A 94 22.85 -16.15 34.75
C ASN A 94 22.78 -17.61 34.27
N GLY A 95 22.46 -17.81 32.99
CA GLY A 95 22.29 -19.12 32.36
C GLY A 95 20.92 -19.77 32.57
N ASN A 96 20.04 -19.23 33.43
CA ASN A 96 18.68 -19.73 33.60
C ASN A 96 17.82 -19.43 32.38
N ALA A 97 16.92 -20.38 32.07
CA ALA A 97 16.01 -20.35 30.95
C ALA A 97 14.76 -19.51 31.24
N VAL A 98 14.44 -18.59 30.34
CA VAL A 98 13.14 -17.90 30.21
C VAL A 98 12.48 -18.38 28.93
N PHE A 99 11.19 -18.65 28.98
CA PHE A 99 10.41 -19.00 27.80
C PHE A 99 9.85 -17.74 27.17
N LEU A 100 10.10 -17.56 25.87
CA LEU A 100 9.60 -16.46 25.06
C LEU A 100 8.75 -17.02 23.92
N SER A 101 7.56 -16.48 23.75
CA SER A 101 6.65 -16.78 22.65
C SER A 101 6.19 -15.48 21.98
N LEU A 102 6.36 -15.37 20.66
CA LEU A 102 5.94 -14.21 19.89
C LEU A 102 4.47 -14.33 19.53
N PHE A 103 3.75 -13.22 19.64
CA PHE A 103 2.34 -13.09 19.29
C PHE A 103 2.10 -11.86 18.42
N ASP A 104 1.03 -11.94 17.65
CA ASP A 104 0.32 -10.79 17.09
C ASP A 104 -0.83 -10.36 18.01
N GLU A 105 -1.32 -9.12 17.90
CA GLU A 105 -2.42 -8.61 18.72
C GLU A 105 -3.70 -8.41 17.88
N ASP A 106 -4.49 -9.47 17.77
CA ASP A 106 -5.65 -9.51 16.89
C ASP A 106 -6.93 -8.96 17.55
N ASN A 107 -6.88 -8.58 18.84
CA ASN A 107 -8.10 -8.24 19.63
C ASN A 107 -8.79 -6.92 19.22
N HIS A 108 -8.31 -6.21 18.20
CA HIS A 108 -8.87 -4.94 17.75
C HIS A 108 -9.51 -4.96 16.35
N GLU A 109 -9.44 -6.06 15.60
CA GLU A 109 -10.19 -6.19 14.35
C GLU A 109 -11.70 -6.21 14.66
N LYS A 110 -12.41 -5.20 14.15
CA LYS A 110 -13.82 -4.93 14.50
C LYS A 110 -14.82 -6.00 14.03
N GLU A 111 -14.41 -7.09 13.38
CA GLU A 111 -15.34 -8.02 12.74
C GLU A 111 -15.01 -9.51 12.89
N GLU A 112 -14.29 -9.93 13.93
CA GLU A 112 -14.20 -11.35 14.22
C GLU A 112 -15.24 -11.79 15.26
N GLY A 113 -16.18 -12.64 14.81
CA GLY A 113 -17.08 -13.40 15.68
C GLY A 113 -16.32 -14.22 16.72
N PRO A 114 -17.00 -14.78 17.74
CA PRO A 114 -16.34 -15.58 18.77
C PRO A 114 -15.54 -16.72 18.14
N ASN A 115 -14.33 -16.95 18.67
CA ASN A 115 -13.43 -18.00 18.24
C ASN A 115 -14.19 -19.35 18.22
N LYS A 116 -14.02 -20.18 17.18
CA LYS A 116 -14.77 -21.47 17.01
C LYS A 116 -14.59 -22.43 18.20
N ASP A 117 -13.60 -22.16 19.04
CA ASP A 117 -13.11 -23.06 20.09
C ASP A 117 -13.44 -22.57 21.51
N GLY A 118 -14.14 -21.44 21.67
CA GLY A 118 -14.51 -20.90 22.99
C GLY A 118 -13.34 -20.36 23.83
N ARG A 119 -12.16 -20.18 23.24
CA ARG A 119 -11.00 -19.52 23.89
C ARG A 119 -11.21 -18.01 23.92
N LYS A 120 -10.91 -17.38 25.07
CA LYS A 120 -10.98 -15.91 25.27
C LYS A 120 -9.81 -15.13 24.67
N ASP A 121 -8.75 -15.83 24.27
CA ASP A 121 -7.53 -15.27 23.69
C ASP A 121 -7.61 -15.42 22.17
N LYS A 122 -7.62 -14.30 21.45
CA LYS A 122 -7.69 -14.27 19.98
C LYS A 122 -6.32 -14.16 19.32
N ASP A 123 -5.30 -13.78 20.08
CA ASP A 123 -3.95 -13.52 19.57
C ASP A 123 -3.31 -14.76 18.94
N ASP A 124 -2.88 -14.61 17.69
CA ASP A 124 -2.21 -15.66 16.95
C ASP A 124 -0.75 -15.81 17.37
N ALA A 125 -0.42 -17.02 17.83
CA ALA A 125 0.95 -17.38 18.15
C ALA A 125 1.78 -17.48 16.86
N ILE A 126 2.62 -16.48 16.62
CA ILE A 126 3.50 -16.47 15.46
C ILE A 126 4.62 -17.49 15.67
N LYS A 127 4.66 -18.49 14.79
CA LYS A 127 5.69 -19.53 14.79
C LYS A 127 7.02 -18.98 14.30
N LEU A 128 7.76 -18.30 15.17
CA LEU A 128 9.17 -17.99 14.90
C LEU A 128 9.99 -19.27 15.03
N ILE A 129 10.33 -19.88 13.89
CA ILE A 129 11.26 -21.01 13.87
C ILE A 129 12.67 -20.46 14.10
N ASN A 130 13.27 -20.78 15.25
CA ASN A 130 14.68 -20.47 15.48
C ASN A 130 15.55 -21.15 14.40
N THR A 131 16.33 -20.37 13.65
CA THR A 131 17.14 -20.87 12.51
C THR A 131 18.21 -21.88 12.90
N LYS A 132 18.67 -21.88 14.17
CA LYS A 132 19.67 -22.84 14.68
C LYS A 132 19.04 -24.07 15.34
N SER A 133 17.94 -23.90 16.09
CA SER A 133 17.36 -24.98 16.90
C SER A 133 16.12 -25.63 16.28
N LYS A 134 15.52 -25.01 15.26
CA LYS A 134 14.25 -25.42 14.62
C LYS A 134 13.06 -25.58 15.60
N LYS A 135 13.10 -24.93 16.77
CA LYS A 135 12.03 -25.00 17.79
C LYS A 135 11.19 -23.71 17.83
N GLN A 136 9.88 -23.89 18.12
CA GLN A 136 8.81 -22.88 18.09
C GLN A 136 8.74 -22.01 19.36
N VAL A 137 9.22 -22.53 20.50
CA VAL A 137 9.36 -21.78 21.76
C VAL A 137 10.82 -21.43 21.95
N LEU A 138 11.11 -20.13 22.09
CA LEU A 138 12.46 -19.66 22.33
C LEU A 138 12.77 -19.78 23.82
N VAL A 139 13.70 -20.69 24.14
CA VAL A 139 14.32 -20.74 25.46
C VAL A 139 15.54 -19.83 25.43
N ALA A 140 15.39 -18.63 25.99
CA ALA A 140 16.47 -17.66 26.09
C ALA A 140 17.14 -17.75 27.46
N LYS A 141 18.47 -17.62 27.51
CA LYS A 141 19.22 -17.62 28.76
C LYS A 141 19.46 -16.20 29.23
N VAL A 142 19.24 -15.95 30.52
CA VAL A 142 19.57 -14.67 31.14
C VAL A 142 21.08 -14.52 31.25
N THR A 143 21.58 -13.35 30.87
CA THR A 143 22.94 -12.90 31.14
C THR A 143 22.87 -11.47 31.65
N ASP A 144 23.43 -11.24 32.83
CA ASP A 144 23.51 -9.94 33.50
C ASP A 144 22.14 -9.26 33.60
N ASN A 145 21.17 -10.03 34.10
CA ASN A 145 19.77 -9.61 34.24
C ASN A 145 19.12 -9.15 32.92
N LYS A 146 19.63 -9.58 31.76
CA LYS A 146 19.11 -9.19 30.44
C LYS A 146 19.00 -10.40 29.52
N ILE A 147 18.03 -10.33 28.62
CA ILE A 147 17.92 -11.18 27.43
C ILE A 147 17.89 -10.26 26.22
N VAL A 148 18.60 -10.67 25.17
CA VAL A 148 18.58 -10.04 23.86
C VAL A 148 18.29 -11.11 22.82
N GLN A 149 17.12 -11.04 22.20
CA GLN A 149 16.67 -12.00 21.20
C GLN A 149 16.68 -11.36 19.82
N GLU A 150 17.54 -11.87 18.93
CA GLU A 150 17.60 -11.47 17.52
C GLU A 150 16.46 -12.14 16.75
N ILE A 151 15.77 -11.36 15.92
CA ILE A 151 14.59 -11.78 15.15
C ILE A 151 14.74 -11.26 13.73
N ASN A 152 14.60 -12.17 12.76
CA ASN A 152 14.58 -11.83 11.34
C ASN A 152 13.13 -11.80 10.88
N LEU A 153 12.67 -10.65 10.38
CA LEU A 153 11.30 -10.42 9.94
C LEU A 153 11.04 -10.87 8.49
N THR A 154 11.85 -11.79 7.96
CA THR A 154 11.61 -12.42 6.65
C THR A 154 10.53 -13.50 6.77
N GLY A 155 9.70 -13.64 5.73
CA GLY A 155 8.71 -14.72 5.66
C GLY A 155 7.41 -14.45 6.40
N LEU A 156 7.19 -13.22 6.89
CA LEU A 156 5.94 -12.80 7.54
C LEU A 156 4.86 -12.35 6.53
N GLY A 157 5.16 -12.36 5.24
CA GLY A 157 4.28 -11.78 4.21
C GLY A 157 2.90 -12.44 4.10
N SER A 158 2.76 -13.73 4.40
CA SER A 158 1.44 -14.39 4.41
C SER A 158 0.59 -13.94 5.59
N LEU A 159 1.19 -13.81 6.78
CA LEU A 159 0.50 -13.33 7.99
C LEU A 159 0.05 -11.89 7.78
N ILE A 160 0.94 -11.03 7.29
CA ILE A 160 0.62 -9.63 6.94
C ILE A 160 -0.53 -9.55 5.92
N ALA A 161 -0.62 -10.52 5.00
CA ALA A 161 -1.69 -10.53 4.01
C ALA A 161 -3.05 -10.96 4.59
N GLU A 162 -3.07 -11.64 5.73
CA GLU A 162 -4.29 -12.05 6.45
C GLU A 162 -4.86 -10.88 7.26
N GLU A 163 -4.01 -10.02 7.83
CA GLU A 163 -4.42 -8.82 8.58
C GLU A 163 -5.30 -7.85 7.77
N GLN A 164 -6.30 -7.27 8.42
CA GLN A 164 -7.19 -6.28 7.81
C GLN A 164 -6.45 -5.01 7.39
N ASP A 165 -5.53 -4.53 8.21
CA ASP A 165 -4.76 -3.31 8.01
C ASP A 165 -3.38 -3.55 7.36
N LYS A 166 -3.05 -4.83 7.08
CA LYS A 166 -1.78 -5.27 6.49
C LYS A 166 -0.57 -4.91 7.37
N CYS A 167 -0.73 -4.96 8.68
CA CYS A 167 0.31 -4.73 9.67
C CYS A 167 0.19 -5.72 10.84
N LEU A 168 1.30 -6.31 11.27
CA LEU A 168 1.35 -7.14 12.48
C LEU A 168 1.76 -6.27 13.68
N GLU A 169 1.16 -6.46 14.86
CA GLU A 169 1.50 -5.81 16.12
C GLU A 169 2.26 -6.74 17.06
N LEU A 170 3.57 -6.89 16.83
CA LEU A 170 4.36 -7.93 17.47
C LEU A 170 4.72 -7.65 18.93
N TYR A 171 4.50 -8.65 19.78
CA TYR A 171 4.92 -8.65 21.19
C TYR A 171 5.30 -10.04 21.71
N PHE A 172 5.95 -10.09 22.89
CA PHE A 172 6.33 -11.34 23.53
C PHE A 172 5.53 -11.61 24.79
N ARG A 173 5.06 -12.86 24.92
CA ARG A 173 4.70 -13.44 26.22
C ARG A 173 5.93 -14.13 26.81
N CYS A 174 6.25 -13.78 28.05
CA CYS A 174 7.45 -14.19 28.76
C CYS A 174 7.06 -14.97 30.02
N SER A 175 7.69 -16.13 30.22
CA SER A 175 7.40 -17.00 31.37
C SER A 175 8.67 -17.45 32.08
N TYR A 176 8.68 -17.30 33.41
CA TYR A 176 9.73 -17.82 34.30
C TYR A 176 9.13 -18.26 35.63
N LYS A 177 9.37 -19.52 36.03
CA LYS A 177 8.71 -20.17 37.18
C LYS A 177 7.18 -20.03 37.08
N SER A 178 6.54 -19.34 38.03
CA SER A 178 5.11 -19.06 38.05
C SER A 178 4.73 -17.70 37.47
N GLU A 179 5.70 -16.85 37.13
CA GLU A 179 5.45 -15.52 36.59
C GLU A 179 5.26 -15.59 35.07
N ASN A 180 4.18 -14.98 34.59
CA ASN A 180 3.84 -14.85 33.18
C ASN A 180 3.46 -13.39 32.91
N VAL A 181 4.10 -12.78 31.93
CA VAL A 181 3.94 -11.36 31.58
C VAL A 181 4.00 -11.17 30.08
N GLN A 182 3.53 -10.02 29.60
CA GLN A 182 3.68 -9.61 28.20
C GLN A 182 4.54 -8.36 28.10
N TYR A 183 5.42 -8.33 27.11
CA TYR A 183 6.29 -7.20 26.83
C TYR A 183 6.42 -6.92 25.33
N PRO A 184 6.47 -5.64 24.91
CA PRO A 184 6.42 -4.44 25.75
C PRO A 184 5.11 -4.30 26.55
N ALA A 185 5.14 -3.68 27.74
CA ALA A 185 3.97 -3.77 28.64
C ALA A 185 2.76 -2.95 28.14
N ASP A 186 3.03 -1.87 27.42
CA ASP A 186 2.02 -1.03 26.77
C ASP A 186 1.97 -1.39 25.27
N ARG A 187 0.76 -1.71 24.79
CA ARG A 187 0.46 -2.08 23.40
C ARG A 187 0.94 -1.06 22.39
N LYS A 188 0.98 0.23 22.73
CA LYS A 188 1.52 1.30 21.87
C LYS A 188 3.03 1.18 21.62
N ASN A 189 3.68 0.20 22.23
CA ASN A 189 5.08 -0.13 22.02
C ASN A 189 5.27 -1.49 21.34
N TYR A 190 4.20 -2.18 20.94
CA TYR A 190 4.31 -3.34 20.07
C TYR A 190 4.98 -2.93 18.76
N LEU A 191 5.66 -3.90 18.15
CA LEU A 191 6.38 -3.62 16.91
C LEU A 191 5.42 -3.80 15.73
N GLU A 192 4.99 -2.69 15.16
CA GLU A 192 4.19 -2.63 13.93
C GLU A 192 5.05 -3.09 12.74
N VAL A 193 4.75 -4.25 12.14
CA VAL A 193 5.47 -4.82 10.99
C VAL A 193 4.55 -4.93 9.78
N GLY A 194 4.83 -4.13 8.76
CA GLY A 194 4.03 -4.09 7.54
C GLY A 194 4.69 -3.22 6.49
N SER A 195 4.04 -3.04 5.34
CA SER A 195 4.54 -2.10 4.33
C SER A 195 4.38 -0.66 4.82
N ILE A 196 5.32 0.22 4.46
CA ILE A 196 5.20 1.65 4.74
C ILE A 196 4.71 2.37 3.49
N VAL A 197 3.63 3.14 3.62
CA VAL A 197 3.14 3.97 2.52
C VAL A 197 4.10 5.15 2.34
N ILE A 198 4.91 5.12 1.30
CA ILE A 198 5.87 6.19 0.99
C ILE A 198 5.19 7.36 0.31
N ASP A 199 4.18 7.14 -0.50
CA ASP A 199 3.49 8.22 -1.20
C ASP A 199 2.11 7.79 -1.70
N ARG A 200 1.15 8.72 -1.65
CA ARG A 200 -0.15 8.61 -2.34
C ARG A 200 -0.50 9.92 -3.03
N TYR A 201 -0.47 9.94 -4.34
CA TYR A 201 -0.87 11.08 -5.16
C TYR A 201 -2.28 10.86 -5.68
N LYS A 202 -3.24 11.73 -5.28
CA LYS A 202 -4.67 11.65 -5.60
C LYS A 202 -5.29 10.26 -5.30
N MET A 203 -6.52 10.05 -5.78
CA MET A 203 -7.25 8.80 -5.69
C MET A 203 -7.90 8.46 -7.04
N PRO A 204 -7.93 7.18 -7.45
CA PRO A 204 -8.63 6.76 -8.66
C PRO A 204 -10.14 7.00 -8.54
N GLY A 205 -10.77 7.38 -9.65
CA GLY A 205 -12.23 7.61 -9.75
C GLY A 205 -12.73 8.94 -9.19
N LEU A 206 -11.91 9.68 -8.43
CA LEU A 206 -12.25 11.01 -7.91
C LEU A 206 -11.56 12.11 -8.71
N ASN A 207 -12.17 13.30 -8.75
CA ASN A 207 -11.59 14.48 -9.35
C ASN A 207 -10.36 15.00 -8.57
N SER A 208 -9.69 16.03 -9.11
CA SER A 208 -8.39 16.50 -8.62
C SER A 208 -8.38 16.97 -7.15
N ASP A 209 -9.50 17.46 -6.62
CA ASP A 209 -9.65 17.88 -5.23
C ASP A 209 -10.29 16.80 -4.32
N GLY A 210 -10.67 15.64 -4.88
CA GLY A 210 -11.26 14.54 -4.13
C GLY A 210 -12.69 14.79 -3.65
N SER A 211 -13.39 15.80 -4.18
CA SER A 211 -14.73 16.19 -3.75
C SER A 211 -15.87 15.48 -4.49
N LYS A 212 -15.60 14.87 -5.64
CA LYS A 212 -16.61 14.23 -6.50
C LYS A 212 -15.97 13.25 -7.47
N ILE A 213 -16.80 12.57 -8.27
CA ILE A 213 -16.35 11.74 -9.40
C ILE A 213 -15.46 12.56 -10.35
N ALA A 214 -14.43 11.91 -10.90
CA ALA A 214 -13.64 12.50 -11.98
C ALA A 214 -14.49 12.73 -13.24
N ASP A 215 -14.21 13.79 -13.98
CA ASP A 215 -15.06 14.21 -15.09
C ASP A 215 -15.04 13.22 -16.27
N ASP A 216 -13.88 12.66 -16.55
CA ASP A 216 -13.62 11.58 -17.52
C ASP A 216 -14.23 10.24 -17.09
N MET A 217 -14.58 10.09 -15.81
CA MET A 217 -15.31 8.96 -15.26
C MET A 217 -16.83 9.16 -15.30
N THR A 218 -17.36 10.28 -15.79
CA THR A 218 -18.82 10.47 -15.93
C THR A 218 -19.35 9.79 -17.20
N TYR A 219 -20.59 9.29 -17.19
CA TYR A 219 -21.18 8.63 -18.37
C TYR A 219 -22.70 8.70 -18.34
N GLY A 220 -23.37 8.58 -19.50
CA GLY A 220 -24.80 8.78 -19.56
C GLY A 220 -25.44 8.59 -20.92
N LYS A 221 -26.73 8.91 -21.00
CA LYS A 221 -27.56 8.80 -22.22
C LYS A 221 -28.00 10.17 -22.74
N GLY A 222 -27.17 11.19 -22.56
CA GLY A 222 -27.46 12.58 -22.93
C GLY A 222 -28.50 13.27 -22.05
N VAL A 223 -28.79 12.73 -20.86
CA VAL A 223 -29.65 13.36 -19.86
C VAL A 223 -28.80 13.68 -18.65
N LYS A 224 -28.55 14.97 -18.42
CA LYS A 224 -27.73 15.44 -17.31
C LYS A 224 -28.37 15.11 -15.98
N HIS A 225 -27.60 14.51 -15.09
CA HIS A 225 -27.99 14.37 -13.70
C HIS A 225 -27.84 15.71 -12.96
N ILE A 226 -28.85 16.05 -12.16
CA ILE A 226 -28.85 17.21 -11.27
C ILE A 226 -28.69 16.71 -9.84
N GLY A 227 -27.54 16.97 -9.23
CA GLY A 227 -27.22 16.54 -7.88
C GLY A 227 -25.78 16.08 -7.72
N GLU A 228 -25.45 15.62 -6.51
CA GLU A 228 -24.18 14.97 -6.22
C GLU A 228 -24.26 13.48 -6.63
N VAL A 229 -23.24 13.01 -7.35
CA VAL A 229 -23.11 11.58 -7.71
C VAL A 229 -22.82 10.71 -6.48
N TYR A 230 -22.01 11.23 -5.56
CA TYR A 230 -21.67 10.57 -4.31
C TYR A 230 -22.05 11.49 -3.15
N SER A 231 -22.70 10.94 -2.13
CA SER A 231 -22.92 11.67 -0.89
C SER A 231 -21.59 11.87 -0.15
N LYS A 232 -21.57 12.87 0.72
CA LYS A 232 -20.39 13.17 1.57
C LYS A 232 -19.95 11.96 2.39
N ASP A 233 -20.88 11.21 2.97
CA ASP A 233 -20.56 10.02 3.78
C ASP A 233 -19.87 8.91 2.97
N VAL A 234 -20.30 8.72 1.72
CA VAL A 234 -19.69 7.74 0.80
C VAL A 234 -18.27 8.17 0.42
N LEU A 235 -18.05 9.47 0.16
CA LEU A 235 -16.73 10.02 -0.14
C LEU A 235 -15.77 9.93 1.06
N GLU A 236 -16.22 10.31 2.25
CA GLU A 236 -15.38 10.26 3.45
C GLU A 236 -15.06 8.82 3.86
N LYS A 237 -16.02 7.89 3.68
CA LYS A 237 -15.76 6.46 3.85
C LYS A 237 -14.68 5.98 2.88
N PHE A 238 -14.80 6.28 1.59
CA PHE A 238 -13.80 5.87 0.59
C PHE A 238 -12.42 6.45 0.88
N LYS A 239 -12.32 7.75 1.22
CA LYS A 239 -11.05 8.37 1.58
C LYS A 239 -10.41 7.68 2.77
N LYS A 240 -11.19 7.37 3.81
CA LYS A 240 -10.68 6.67 4.99
C LYS A 240 -10.21 5.25 4.68
N GLU A 241 -11.03 4.46 3.97
CA GLU A 241 -10.68 3.09 3.59
C GLU A 241 -9.46 3.06 2.66
N TYR A 242 -9.34 4.04 1.75
CA TYR A 242 -8.16 4.20 0.90
C TYR A 242 -6.92 4.64 1.68
N GLU A 243 -7.07 5.54 2.66
CA GLU A 243 -5.99 5.92 3.58
C GLU A 243 -5.49 4.71 4.40
N GLU A 244 -6.37 3.79 4.78
CA GLU A 244 -6.02 2.59 5.55
C GLU A 244 -5.38 1.51 4.65
N GLY A 245 -6.03 1.13 3.54
CA GLY A 245 -5.65 -0.07 2.76
C GLY A 245 -5.40 0.13 1.27
N GLY A 246 -5.50 1.37 0.75
CA GLY A 246 -5.44 1.64 -0.69
C GLY A 246 -6.74 1.25 -1.41
N PHE A 247 -6.70 1.09 -2.74
CA PHE A 247 -7.92 0.78 -3.50
C PHE A 247 -8.32 -0.70 -3.40
N ASP A 248 -9.46 -0.98 -2.79
CA ASP A 248 -10.12 -2.28 -2.75
C ASP A 248 -11.24 -2.38 -3.80
N ASN A 249 -11.16 -3.38 -4.70
CA ASN A 249 -12.11 -3.53 -5.81
C ASN A 249 -13.54 -3.82 -5.36
N GLN A 250 -13.74 -4.45 -4.20
CA GLN A 250 -15.06 -4.79 -3.69
C GLN A 250 -15.66 -3.61 -2.92
N LYS A 251 -14.90 -3.02 -1.99
CA LYS A 251 -15.37 -1.88 -1.17
C LYS A 251 -15.57 -0.62 -2.02
N HIS A 252 -14.75 -0.42 -3.05
CA HIS A 252 -14.72 0.80 -3.86
C HIS A 252 -15.27 0.61 -5.28
N ALA A 253 -16.07 -0.43 -5.51
CA ALA A 253 -16.67 -0.76 -6.81
C ALA A 253 -17.40 0.42 -7.49
N SER A 254 -18.00 1.32 -6.70
CA SER A 254 -18.71 2.51 -7.20
C SER A 254 -17.81 3.53 -7.89
N PHE A 255 -16.55 3.63 -7.47
CA PHE A 255 -15.57 4.60 -7.97
C PHE A 255 -14.88 4.12 -9.26
N SER A 256 -15.06 2.86 -9.62
CA SER A 256 -14.58 2.27 -10.88
C SER A 256 -15.70 1.89 -11.86
N HIS A 257 -16.97 2.05 -11.48
CA HIS A 257 -18.17 1.60 -12.23
C HIS A 257 -18.38 0.09 -12.31
N GLN A 258 -17.75 -0.67 -11.42
CA GLN A 258 -18.01 -2.10 -11.32
C GLN A 258 -19.43 -2.39 -10.79
N ASP A 259 -19.98 -1.47 -10.01
CA ASP A 259 -21.39 -1.52 -9.61
C ASP A 259 -22.30 -0.81 -10.63
N ASN A 260 -23.61 -0.82 -10.36
CA ASN A 260 -24.64 -0.21 -11.20
C ASN A 260 -25.17 1.09 -10.61
N VAL A 261 -24.30 1.95 -10.07
CA VAL A 261 -24.71 3.28 -9.62
C VAL A 261 -25.16 4.11 -10.83
N GLU A 262 -26.45 4.43 -10.87
CA GLU A 262 -27.07 5.33 -11.85
C GLU A 262 -26.63 6.80 -11.61
N ASN A 263 -27.13 7.74 -12.42
CA ASN A 263 -26.97 9.19 -12.18
C ASN A 263 -25.55 9.77 -12.33
N LYS A 264 -24.66 9.10 -13.06
CA LYS A 264 -23.30 9.58 -13.33
C LYS A 264 -23.16 10.47 -14.56
N ALA A 265 -24.28 10.91 -15.14
CA ALA A 265 -24.31 11.71 -16.36
C ALA A 265 -24.03 13.18 -16.07
N LYS A 266 -22.87 13.69 -16.50
CA LYS A 266 -22.51 15.10 -16.32
C LYS A 266 -23.07 16.02 -17.40
N TYR A 267 -23.28 15.50 -18.61
CA TYR A 267 -23.62 16.29 -19.78
C TYR A 267 -25.00 15.91 -20.34
N SER A 268 -25.74 16.91 -20.78
CA SER A 268 -26.91 16.77 -21.64
C SER A 268 -26.51 16.61 -23.10
N LYS A 269 -27.42 16.08 -23.92
CA LYS A 269 -27.23 15.98 -25.37
C LYS A 269 -26.94 17.35 -26.00
N GLU A 270 -27.64 18.39 -25.54
CA GLU A 270 -27.44 19.76 -26.02
C GLU A 270 -26.06 20.31 -25.66
N GLU A 271 -25.53 20.01 -24.48
CA GLU A 271 -24.17 20.38 -24.09
C GLU A 271 -23.15 19.65 -24.98
N CYS A 272 -23.29 18.33 -25.17
CA CYS A 272 -22.43 17.54 -26.06
C CYS A 272 -22.43 18.06 -27.51
N TYR A 273 -23.57 18.55 -28.01
CA TYR A 273 -23.70 19.07 -29.38
C TYR A 273 -23.22 20.51 -29.58
N LYS A 274 -22.91 21.21 -28.48
CA LYS A 274 -22.42 22.59 -28.51
C LYS A 274 -20.92 22.69 -28.27
N THR A 275 -20.24 21.57 -28.01
CA THR A 275 -18.79 21.53 -27.81
C THR A 275 -18.07 22.15 -29.00
N SER A 276 -17.03 22.92 -28.70
CA SER A 276 -16.28 23.63 -29.71
C SER A 276 -14.85 23.86 -29.28
N TYR A 277 -13.95 23.82 -30.26
CA TYR A 277 -12.55 24.15 -30.07
C TYR A 277 -12.35 25.66 -30.22
N LYS A 278 -11.73 26.29 -29.21
CA LYS A 278 -11.29 27.69 -29.28
C LYS A 278 -9.77 27.73 -29.42
N VAL A 279 -9.27 27.94 -30.65
CA VAL A 279 -7.83 28.07 -30.86
C VAL A 279 -7.33 29.41 -30.32
N ASN A 280 -6.37 29.38 -29.41
CA ASN A 280 -5.53 30.54 -29.08
C ASN A 280 -4.07 30.21 -29.42
N ILE A 281 -3.61 30.49 -30.64
CA ILE A 281 -2.21 30.28 -31.04
C ILE A 281 -1.39 31.51 -30.57
N PRO A 282 -0.38 31.35 -29.71
CA PRO A 282 0.39 32.48 -29.16
C PRO A 282 1.13 33.32 -30.21
N ILE A 283 1.48 32.72 -31.35
CA ILE A 283 2.32 33.32 -32.40
C ILE A 283 1.47 34.08 -33.45
N ILE A 284 0.18 33.79 -33.54
CA ILE A 284 -0.75 34.40 -34.48
C ILE A 284 -1.88 35.02 -33.64
N LYS A 285 -1.87 36.35 -33.45
CA LYS A 285 -2.97 37.14 -32.84
C LYS A 285 -4.26 37.13 -33.68
N LYS A 286 -4.53 36.06 -34.44
CA LYS A 286 -5.73 35.89 -35.25
C LYS A 286 -6.51 34.73 -34.64
N LEU A 287 -7.68 35.08 -34.10
CA LEU A 287 -8.68 34.11 -33.66
C LEU A 287 -9.00 33.21 -34.87
N ILE A 288 -8.63 31.93 -34.83
CA ILE A 288 -9.16 30.97 -35.79
C ILE A 288 -10.65 30.80 -35.44
N PRO A 289 -11.55 30.75 -36.44
CA PRO A 289 -12.97 30.53 -36.17
C PRO A 289 -13.18 29.28 -35.31
N GLU A 290 -14.13 29.36 -34.39
CA GLU A 290 -14.55 28.27 -33.51
C GLU A 290 -14.85 27.01 -34.34
N ILE A 291 -14.07 25.95 -34.14
CA ILE A 291 -14.26 24.67 -34.86
C ILE A 291 -15.19 23.83 -34.00
N SER A 292 -16.42 23.59 -34.46
CA SER A 292 -17.42 22.85 -33.69
C SER A 292 -17.16 21.35 -33.77
N THR A 293 -16.49 20.79 -32.76
CA THR A 293 -16.44 19.33 -32.55
C THR A 293 -17.82 18.77 -32.19
N GLY A 294 -18.71 19.60 -31.63
CA GLY A 294 -20.11 19.26 -31.37
C GLY A 294 -20.94 19.00 -32.63
N LEU A 295 -20.54 19.51 -33.81
CA LEU A 295 -21.16 19.13 -35.08
C LEU A 295 -20.88 17.66 -35.39
N ASP A 296 -19.64 17.21 -35.23
CA ASP A 296 -19.27 15.80 -35.45
C ASP A 296 -19.96 14.90 -34.45
N VAL A 297 -20.00 15.27 -33.17
CA VAL A 297 -20.78 14.54 -32.13
C VAL A 297 -22.24 14.38 -32.57
N ARG A 298 -22.86 15.43 -33.14
CA ARG A 298 -24.25 15.38 -33.62
C ARG A 298 -24.44 14.49 -34.85
N LEU A 299 -23.46 14.46 -35.75
CA LEU A 299 -23.49 13.61 -36.94
C LEU A 299 -23.31 12.14 -36.55
N PHE A 300 -22.32 11.86 -35.70
CA PHE A 300 -21.99 10.52 -35.23
C PHE A 300 -23.05 9.95 -34.28
N ASP A 301 -23.79 10.78 -33.53
CA ASP A 301 -24.95 10.33 -32.75
C ASP A 301 -26.04 9.66 -33.61
N LYS A 302 -26.03 9.84 -34.93
CA LYS A 302 -26.98 9.17 -35.85
C LYS A 302 -26.53 7.79 -36.29
N LEU A 303 -25.27 7.42 -36.03
CA LEU A 303 -24.72 6.11 -36.40
C LEU A 303 -25.21 5.02 -35.43
N SER A 304 -25.19 3.78 -35.91
CA SER A 304 -25.45 2.61 -35.06
C SER A 304 -24.35 2.45 -34.01
N THR A 305 -24.68 1.87 -32.86
CA THR A 305 -23.71 1.58 -31.81
C THR A 305 -22.59 0.68 -32.32
N GLU A 306 -22.92 -0.30 -33.18
CA GLU A 306 -21.98 -1.20 -33.82
C GLU A 306 -21.00 -0.45 -34.73
N SER A 307 -21.50 0.50 -35.52
CA SER A 307 -20.66 1.37 -36.37
C SER A 307 -19.73 2.24 -35.54
N LEU A 308 -20.23 2.82 -34.43
CA LEU A 308 -19.40 3.64 -33.54
C LEU A 308 -18.27 2.83 -32.89
N PHE A 309 -18.53 1.60 -32.45
CA PHE A 309 -17.47 0.74 -31.90
C PHE A 309 -16.49 0.28 -32.97
N TRP A 310 -16.98 -0.07 -34.15
CA TRP A 310 -16.10 -0.46 -35.26
C TRP A 310 -15.15 0.68 -35.59
N ASP A 311 -15.69 1.88 -35.76
CA ASP A 311 -14.90 3.07 -36.08
C ASP A 311 -13.92 3.41 -34.96
N PHE A 312 -14.37 3.41 -33.69
CA PHE A 312 -13.50 3.63 -32.53
C PHE A 312 -12.31 2.65 -32.51
N GLU A 313 -12.56 1.36 -32.71
CA GLU A 313 -11.51 0.34 -32.71
C GLU A 313 -10.53 0.52 -33.88
N GLN A 314 -11.03 0.76 -35.09
CA GLN A 314 -10.19 0.95 -36.27
C GLN A 314 -9.33 2.21 -36.16
N THR A 315 -9.91 3.35 -35.77
CA THR A 315 -9.16 4.61 -35.71
C THR A 315 -8.20 4.64 -34.52
N ALA A 316 -8.59 4.07 -33.36
CA ALA A 316 -7.70 3.94 -32.20
C ALA A 316 -6.45 3.11 -32.54
N THR A 317 -6.63 1.96 -33.18
CA THR A 317 -5.50 1.08 -33.53
C THR A 317 -4.68 1.63 -34.68
N LEU A 318 -5.29 2.29 -35.67
CA LEU A 318 -4.57 2.87 -36.81
C LEU A 318 -3.67 4.03 -36.41
N TYR A 319 -4.15 4.94 -35.56
CA TYR A 319 -3.47 6.21 -35.28
C TYR A 319 -2.67 6.22 -33.98
N PHE A 320 -3.08 5.43 -32.99
CA PHE A 320 -2.57 5.59 -31.63
C PHE A 320 -1.85 4.37 -31.06
N ALA A 321 -1.88 3.21 -31.72
CA ALA A 321 -1.28 2.02 -31.18
C ALA A 321 -0.56 1.19 -32.24
N SER A 322 0.51 0.53 -31.85
CA SER A 322 1.26 -0.39 -32.71
C SER A 322 1.93 -1.47 -31.85
N GLY A 323 2.31 -2.58 -32.48
CA GLY A 323 2.96 -3.69 -31.79
C GLY A 323 2.11 -4.28 -30.66
N GLU A 324 2.73 -4.68 -29.54
CA GLU A 324 2.04 -5.36 -28.44
C GLU A 324 0.97 -4.47 -27.77
N LEU A 325 1.17 -3.15 -27.78
CA LEU A 325 0.22 -2.21 -27.18
C LEU A 325 -1.04 -2.03 -28.02
N GLN A 326 -1.01 -2.33 -29.33
CA GLN A 326 -2.23 -2.41 -30.14
C GLN A 326 -3.20 -3.44 -29.57
N GLY A 327 -2.72 -4.65 -29.28
CA GLY A 327 -3.54 -5.68 -28.65
C GLY A 327 -4.07 -5.29 -27.26
N ASN A 328 -3.31 -4.48 -26.50
CA ASN A 328 -3.81 -3.91 -25.26
C ASN A 328 -4.98 -2.95 -25.49
N ILE A 329 -4.88 -2.05 -26.47
CA ILE A 329 -5.97 -1.11 -26.81
C ILE A 329 -7.22 -1.87 -27.26
N GLU A 330 -7.08 -2.89 -28.10
CA GLU A 330 -8.20 -3.75 -28.52
C GLU A 330 -8.91 -4.37 -27.30
N ARG A 331 -8.15 -4.86 -26.30
CA ARG A 331 -8.73 -5.40 -25.04
C ARG A 331 -9.43 -4.33 -24.20
N MET A 332 -8.87 -3.12 -24.11
CA MET A 332 -9.48 -1.99 -23.40
C MET A 332 -10.81 -1.58 -24.04
N ILE A 333 -10.84 -1.45 -25.37
CA ILE A 333 -12.06 -1.15 -26.14
C ILE A 333 -13.08 -2.27 -26.02
N ALA A 334 -12.64 -3.54 -26.07
CA ALA A 334 -13.52 -4.68 -25.85
C ALA A 334 -14.15 -4.67 -24.45
N LYS A 335 -13.40 -4.29 -23.41
CA LYS A 335 -13.93 -4.11 -22.05
C LYS A 335 -14.95 -2.97 -21.99
N PHE A 336 -14.64 -1.84 -22.61
CA PHE A 336 -15.57 -0.71 -22.72
C PHE A 336 -16.88 -1.14 -23.41
N LYS A 337 -16.77 -1.89 -24.52
CA LYS A 337 -17.91 -2.45 -25.27
C LYS A 337 -18.77 -3.43 -24.48
N LYS A 338 -18.18 -4.22 -23.58
CA LYS A 338 -18.91 -5.08 -22.64
C LYS A 338 -19.65 -4.30 -21.55
N ASN A 339 -19.33 -3.02 -21.39
CA ASN A 339 -19.99 -2.11 -20.45
C ASN A 339 -19.87 -2.55 -18.97
N GLU A 340 -18.74 -3.14 -18.60
CA GLU A 340 -18.53 -3.74 -17.27
C GLU A 340 -18.01 -2.75 -16.22
N GLY A 341 -17.40 -1.63 -16.63
CA GLY A 341 -16.64 -0.77 -15.70
C GLY A 341 -15.52 -1.54 -14.99
N GLY A 342 -15.18 -1.13 -13.77
CA GLY A 342 -14.24 -1.81 -12.87
C GLY A 342 -12.78 -1.48 -13.10
N VAL A 343 -11.90 -2.35 -12.60
CA VAL A 343 -10.45 -2.23 -12.76
C VAL A 343 -9.98 -3.03 -13.97
N TYR A 344 -9.20 -2.40 -14.83
CA TYR A 344 -8.48 -3.04 -15.93
C TYR A 344 -7.00 -3.17 -15.59
N GLU A 345 -6.47 -4.38 -15.69
CA GLU A 345 -5.05 -4.68 -15.51
C GLU A 345 -4.54 -5.46 -16.72
N ASP A 346 -3.41 -5.04 -17.26
CA ASP A 346 -2.77 -5.71 -18.39
C ASP A 346 -1.25 -5.76 -18.22
N ARG A 347 -0.67 -6.94 -18.44
CA ARG A 347 0.76 -7.18 -18.22
C ARG A 347 1.63 -6.46 -19.27
N ILE A 348 1.15 -6.34 -20.50
CA ILE A 348 1.86 -5.61 -21.56
C ILE A 348 1.85 -4.13 -21.21
N LEU A 349 0.68 -3.57 -20.89
CA LEU A 349 0.59 -2.16 -20.47
C LEU A 349 1.51 -1.87 -19.28
N THR A 350 1.44 -2.70 -18.23
CA THR A 350 2.28 -2.56 -17.03
C THR A 350 3.77 -2.62 -17.36
N LYS A 351 4.19 -3.53 -18.25
CA LYS A 351 5.58 -3.63 -18.70
C LYS A 351 6.04 -2.36 -19.39
N TYR A 352 5.29 -1.87 -20.38
CA TYR A 352 5.66 -0.67 -21.14
C TYR A 352 5.68 0.59 -20.27
N VAL A 353 4.75 0.71 -19.34
CA VAL A 353 4.73 1.78 -18.33
C VAL A 353 5.95 1.71 -17.43
N SER A 354 6.26 0.54 -16.88
CA SER A 354 7.40 0.35 -15.97
C SER A 354 8.73 0.61 -16.67
N ASP A 355 8.86 0.20 -17.94
CA ASP A 355 10.10 0.36 -18.72
C ASP A 355 10.30 1.77 -19.29
N ASN A 356 9.26 2.61 -19.27
CA ASN A 356 9.31 3.97 -19.80
C ASN A 356 10.38 4.82 -19.06
N PRO A 357 11.23 5.59 -19.77
CA PRO A 357 12.25 6.43 -19.16
C PRO A 357 11.72 7.43 -18.11
N ASN A 358 10.52 7.98 -18.31
CA ASN A 358 9.92 8.92 -17.36
C ASN A 358 9.49 8.21 -16.07
N THR A 359 9.00 6.97 -16.17
CA THR A 359 8.73 6.11 -15.01
C THR A 359 10.01 5.73 -14.28
N LYS A 360 11.08 5.39 -15.01
CA LYS A 360 12.40 5.12 -14.42
C LYS A 360 12.95 6.33 -13.67
N LYS A 361 12.81 7.53 -14.23
CA LYS A 361 13.19 8.79 -13.56
C LYS A 361 12.35 9.05 -12.31
N TYR A 362 11.04 8.81 -12.38
CA TYR A 362 10.16 8.90 -11.21
C TYR A 362 10.60 7.93 -10.10
N CYS A 363 10.86 6.66 -10.44
CA CYS A 363 11.34 5.64 -9.52
C CYS A 363 12.68 6.02 -8.87
N MET A 364 13.64 6.56 -9.65
CA MET A 364 14.90 7.05 -9.12
C MET A 364 14.71 8.15 -8.06
N ASN A 365 13.78 9.08 -8.29
CA ASN A 365 13.49 10.14 -7.31
C ASN A 365 12.80 9.58 -6.05
N VAL A 366 11.93 8.58 -6.20
CA VAL A 366 11.32 7.85 -5.08
C VAL A 366 12.41 7.15 -4.25
N GLU A 367 13.34 6.44 -4.89
CA GLU A 367 14.46 5.76 -4.22
C GLU A 367 15.35 6.74 -3.45
N ASP A 368 15.62 7.93 -4.02
CA ASP A 368 16.37 8.97 -3.32
C ASP A 368 15.62 9.51 -2.10
N TYR A 369 14.29 9.63 -2.18
CA TYR A 369 13.46 9.99 -1.03
C TYR A 369 13.55 8.93 0.06
N ILE A 370 13.36 7.65 -0.29
CA ILE A 370 13.44 6.54 0.67
C ILE A 370 14.84 6.51 1.29
N ALA A 371 15.92 6.66 0.51
CA ALA A 371 17.28 6.71 1.01
C ALA A 371 17.50 7.85 2.02
N GLU A 372 16.95 9.05 1.75
CA GLU A 372 17.00 10.17 2.70
C GLU A 372 16.23 9.85 4.00
N GLN A 373 15.06 9.23 3.90
CA GLN A 373 14.29 8.81 5.07
C GLN A 373 15.05 7.75 5.89
N LEU A 374 15.69 6.78 5.25
CA LEU A 374 16.52 5.81 5.95
C LEU A 374 17.71 6.49 6.64
N LYS A 375 18.38 7.43 5.97
CA LYS A 375 19.50 8.17 6.59
C LYS A 375 19.09 8.95 7.83
N GLN A 376 17.93 9.61 7.80
CA GLN A 376 17.48 10.49 8.88
C GLN A 376 16.71 9.76 9.98
N ASN A 377 15.90 8.76 9.61
CA ASN A 377 14.80 8.25 10.43
C ASN A 377 14.79 6.71 10.52
N VAL A 378 15.90 5.99 10.29
CA VAL A 378 15.90 4.50 10.32
C VAL A 378 15.36 3.89 11.62
N ALA A 379 15.52 4.56 12.76
CA ALA A 379 14.99 4.10 14.06
C ALA A 379 13.52 4.48 14.30
N ASP A 380 12.94 5.31 13.43
CA ASP A 380 11.55 5.77 13.51
C ASP A 380 10.96 5.88 12.10
N LEU A 381 10.83 4.73 11.45
CA LEU A 381 10.37 4.64 10.06
C LEU A 381 8.92 5.14 9.88
N LYS A 382 8.15 5.26 10.95
CA LYS A 382 6.80 5.85 10.93
C LYS A 382 6.82 7.30 10.42
N LYS A 383 7.94 8.02 10.57
CA LYS A 383 8.12 9.36 10.00
C LYS A 383 8.15 9.41 8.48
N ALA A 384 8.49 8.29 7.82
CA ALA A 384 8.48 8.19 6.37
C ALA A 384 7.09 7.90 5.80
N GLU A 385 6.14 7.50 6.65
CA GLU A 385 4.79 7.11 6.27
C GLU A 385 3.94 8.33 5.86
N ASP A 386 3.31 8.21 4.70
CA ASP A 386 2.49 9.24 4.10
C ASP A 386 1.30 8.61 3.36
N ALA A 387 0.40 8.06 4.17
CA ALA A 387 -0.81 7.38 3.70
C ALA A 387 -1.90 8.33 3.17
N LYS A 388 -1.81 9.64 3.44
CA LYS A 388 -2.82 10.63 3.04
C LYS A 388 -2.65 11.08 1.60
N PRO A 389 -3.68 10.92 0.74
CA PRO A 389 -3.60 11.37 -0.65
C PRO A 389 -3.42 12.89 -0.78
N TYR A 390 -2.60 13.31 -1.73
CA TYR A 390 -2.50 14.72 -2.12
C TYR A 390 -3.61 15.11 -3.11
N PHE A 391 -4.40 16.12 -2.74
CA PHE A 391 -5.47 16.69 -3.56
C PHE A 391 -5.23 18.19 -3.87
N GLY A 392 -5.93 18.69 -4.88
CA GLY A 392 -5.96 20.10 -5.29
C GLY A 392 -5.27 20.38 -6.61
N SER A 393 -5.06 21.67 -6.88
CA SER A 393 -4.33 22.12 -8.08
C SER A 393 -2.86 21.66 -8.07
N PRO A 394 -2.18 21.60 -9.23
CA PRO A 394 -0.75 21.28 -9.30
C PRO A 394 0.12 22.11 -8.34
N GLU A 395 -0.18 23.40 -8.20
CA GLU A 395 0.54 24.32 -7.30
C GLU A 395 0.29 23.98 -5.83
N THR A 396 -0.96 23.61 -5.50
CA THR A 396 -1.35 23.22 -4.15
C THR A 396 -0.70 21.92 -3.73
N ILE A 397 -0.74 20.91 -4.61
CA ILE A 397 -0.06 19.64 -4.37
C ILE A 397 1.44 19.86 -4.23
N THR A 398 2.08 20.64 -5.11
CA THR A 398 3.51 20.94 -5.05
C THR A 398 3.89 21.60 -3.71
N ARG A 399 3.11 22.58 -3.26
CA ARG A 399 3.31 23.25 -1.97
C ARG A 399 3.22 22.29 -0.80
N ASN A 400 2.18 21.45 -0.76
CA ASN A 400 1.98 20.48 0.31
C ASN A 400 3.09 19.44 0.33
N ARG A 401 3.50 18.94 -0.83
CA ARG A 401 4.60 17.98 -0.97
C ARG A 401 5.95 18.55 -0.54
N LYS A 402 6.19 19.85 -0.78
CA LYS A 402 7.41 20.53 -0.33
C LYS A 402 7.57 20.49 1.20
N THR A 403 6.48 20.56 1.96
CA THR A 403 6.52 20.46 3.43
C THR A 403 7.02 19.11 3.93
N LYS A 404 6.95 18.08 3.08
CA LYS A 404 7.40 16.70 3.33
C LYS A 404 8.63 16.32 2.52
N ASN A 405 9.30 17.28 1.88
CA ASN A 405 10.46 17.07 0.99
C ASN A 405 10.14 16.11 -0.18
N LYS A 406 8.98 16.26 -0.82
CA LYS A 406 8.52 15.44 -1.96
C LYS A 406 8.21 16.24 -3.23
N GLU A 407 8.59 17.51 -3.28
CA GLU A 407 8.27 18.40 -4.41
C GLU A 407 8.90 17.97 -5.74
N TYR A 408 9.88 17.08 -5.71
CA TYR A 408 10.67 16.64 -6.86
C TYR A 408 10.22 15.30 -7.47
N PHE A 409 9.21 14.65 -6.90
CA PHE A 409 8.52 13.53 -7.53
C PHE A 409 7.03 13.63 -7.22
N THR A 410 6.17 13.51 -8.22
CA THR A 410 4.71 13.54 -8.05
C THR A 410 4.13 12.27 -8.67
N LYS A 411 4.25 12.17 -9.99
CA LYS A 411 3.87 11.03 -10.82
C LYS A 411 4.76 11.02 -12.06
N PRO A 412 4.90 9.88 -12.76
CA PRO A 412 5.51 9.91 -14.08
C PRO A 412 4.61 10.71 -15.03
N MET A 413 5.25 11.51 -15.89
CA MET A 413 4.56 12.28 -16.93
C MET A 413 4.99 11.73 -18.29
N TYR A 414 4.03 11.41 -19.13
CA TYR A 414 4.29 10.96 -20.50
C TYR A 414 3.96 12.12 -21.45
N SER A 415 4.95 12.98 -21.72
CA SER A 415 4.71 14.13 -22.62
C SER A 415 4.31 13.65 -24.03
N TYR A 416 3.35 14.38 -24.61
CA TYR A 416 2.94 14.33 -26.01
C TYR A 416 4.02 14.81 -26.98
N ASP A 417 5.08 15.46 -26.48
CA ASP A 417 6.19 15.98 -27.30
C ASP A 417 7.05 14.88 -27.93
N ASN A 418 6.91 13.63 -27.47
CA ASN A 418 7.58 12.49 -28.05
C ASN A 418 6.62 11.67 -28.91
N LEU A 419 6.79 11.75 -30.23
CA LEU A 419 5.96 11.06 -31.23
C LEU A 419 5.86 9.55 -30.99
N SER A 420 6.90 8.91 -30.44
CA SER A 420 6.87 7.47 -30.15
C SER A 420 5.96 7.08 -28.96
N ASN A 421 5.69 8.01 -28.03
CA ASN A 421 4.70 7.79 -26.97
C ASN A 421 3.28 7.84 -27.54
N VAL A 422 3.05 8.74 -28.50
CA VAL A 422 1.74 9.00 -29.12
C VAL A 422 1.33 7.87 -30.06
N THR A 423 2.24 7.37 -30.91
CA THR A 423 1.95 6.28 -31.86
C THR A 423 2.21 4.88 -31.31
N GLY A 424 2.81 4.80 -30.11
CA GLY A 424 3.18 3.54 -29.47
C GLY A 424 2.05 2.86 -28.68
N GLY A 425 0.91 3.52 -28.42
CA GLY A 425 -0.22 2.95 -27.66
C GLY A 425 -0.37 3.46 -26.22
N LEU A 426 0.68 4.04 -25.63
CA LEU A 426 0.63 4.49 -24.23
C LEU A 426 -0.27 5.71 -24.04
N THR A 427 -0.24 6.66 -24.97
CA THR A 427 -1.01 7.90 -24.85
C THR A 427 -2.53 7.66 -24.88
N ILE A 428 -3.02 6.78 -25.75
CA ILE A 428 -4.46 6.45 -25.77
C ILE A 428 -4.87 5.52 -24.62
N ALA A 429 -3.95 4.67 -24.13
CA ALA A 429 -4.21 3.84 -22.96
C ALA A 429 -4.31 4.63 -21.65
N LEU A 430 -3.54 5.73 -21.53
CA LEU A 430 -3.22 6.34 -20.23
C LEU A 430 -3.29 7.86 -20.17
N ASN A 431 -3.52 8.60 -21.26
CA ASN A 431 -3.50 10.09 -21.35
C ASN A 431 -2.34 10.74 -20.54
N ASP A 432 -2.51 10.91 -19.23
CA ASP A 432 -1.45 11.07 -18.23
C ASP A 432 -1.83 10.34 -16.92
N ILE A 433 -0.88 9.93 -16.05
CA ILE A 433 -1.23 9.18 -14.81
C ILE A 433 -2.15 10.01 -13.90
N TRP A 434 -3.30 9.44 -13.51
CA TRP A 434 -4.23 10.09 -12.61
C TRP A 434 -3.81 10.03 -11.15
N ALA A 435 -3.51 8.84 -10.65
CA ALA A 435 -3.13 8.60 -9.24
C ALA A 435 -1.92 7.66 -9.12
N ALA A 436 -1.18 7.76 -8.02
CA ALA A 436 -0.02 6.92 -7.75
C ALA A 436 0.07 6.53 -6.28
N GLU A 437 0.57 5.33 -6.01
CA GLU A 437 0.90 4.83 -4.68
C GLU A 437 2.29 4.18 -4.70
N VAL A 438 3.07 4.43 -3.64
CA VAL A 438 4.37 3.79 -3.43
C VAL A 438 4.38 3.14 -2.05
N LEU A 439 4.69 1.85 -1.98
CA LEU A 439 4.79 1.07 -0.75
C LEU A 439 6.21 0.53 -0.59
N LEU A 440 6.90 0.86 0.51
CA LEU A 440 8.13 0.17 0.90
C LEU A 440 7.75 -1.15 1.58
N GLN A 441 8.04 -2.27 0.92
CA GLN A 441 7.56 -3.59 1.33
C GLN A 441 8.60 -4.39 2.11
N GLU A 442 9.88 -4.19 1.82
CA GLU A 442 10.94 -5.00 2.41
C GLU A 442 12.23 -4.19 2.53
N LEU A 443 12.98 -4.42 3.61
CA LEU A 443 14.30 -3.81 3.82
C LEU A 443 15.25 -4.79 4.48
N LYS A 444 16.34 -5.12 3.78
CA LYS A 444 17.41 -5.98 4.28
C LYS A 444 18.65 -5.17 4.54
N PHE A 445 19.22 -5.28 5.74
CA PHE A 445 20.48 -4.65 6.09
C PHE A 445 21.64 -5.64 6.01
N ASP A 446 22.75 -5.18 5.43
CA ASP A 446 24.08 -5.76 5.57
C ASP A 446 25.01 -4.68 6.14
N LYS A 447 25.14 -4.67 7.47
CA LYS A 447 25.79 -3.60 8.23
C LYS A 447 25.16 -2.23 7.89
N ASP A 448 25.95 -1.32 7.32
CA ASP A 448 25.50 0.00 6.89
C ASP A 448 24.85 -0.02 5.50
N ASN A 449 24.98 -1.11 4.73
CA ASN A 449 24.35 -1.23 3.43
C ASN A 449 22.94 -1.80 3.58
N TYR A 450 22.09 -1.50 2.61
CA TYR A 450 20.76 -2.07 2.55
C TYR A 450 20.34 -2.39 1.12
N THR A 451 19.38 -3.31 1.01
CA THR A 451 18.56 -3.53 -0.17
C THR A 451 17.10 -3.35 0.21
N GLY A 452 16.43 -2.41 -0.43
CA GLY A 452 14.99 -2.16 -0.28
C GLY A 452 14.20 -2.71 -1.46
N LYS A 453 13.04 -3.29 -1.18
CA LYS A 453 12.02 -3.66 -2.17
C LYS A 453 10.81 -2.76 -1.98
N TYR A 454 10.31 -2.19 -3.06
CA TYR A 454 9.12 -1.35 -3.03
C TYR A 454 8.20 -1.65 -4.22
N GLN A 455 6.91 -1.41 -4.02
CA GLN A 455 5.88 -1.50 -5.05
C GLN A 455 5.45 -0.10 -5.47
N VAL A 456 5.22 0.08 -6.76
CA VAL A 456 4.57 1.24 -7.34
C VAL A 456 3.26 0.79 -7.97
N THR A 457 2.17 1.45 -7.60
CA THR A 457 0.86 1.28 -8.24
C THR A 457 0.50 2.60 -8.91
N LEU A 458 0.30 2.57 -10.22
CA LEU A 458 -0.13 3.72 -11.01
C LEU A 458 -1.56 3.48 -11.52
N TRP A 459 -2.37 4.53 -11.48
CA TRP A 459 -3.76 4.49 -11.89
C TRP A 459 -4.04 5.56 -12.94
N ASP A 460 -4.91 5.22 -13.89
CA ASP A 460 -5.47 6.18 -14.82
C ASP A 460 -6.94 5.85 -15.16
N HIS A 461 -7.62 6.73 -15.90
CA HIS A 461 -8.99 6.56 -16.34
C HIS A 461 -9.04 6.29 -17.85
N PHE A 462 -9.73 5.21 -18.24
CA PHE A 462 -10.15 5.03 -19.62
C PHE A 462 -11.55 5.62 -19.78
N GLY A 463 -11.58 6.94 -19.97
CA GLY A 463 -12.79 7.70 -20.29
C GLY A 463 -12.45 9.10 -20.82
N LEU A 464 -13.46 9.79 -21.35
CA LEU A 464 -13.32 11.15 -21.89
C LEU A 464 -14.24 12.15 -21.20
N ASP A 465 -13.77 13.39 -21.09
CA ASP A 465 -14.61 14.52 -20.71
C ASP A 465 -14.76 15.57 -21.84
N LEU A 466 -15.50 16.65 -21.57
CA LEU A 466 -15.66 17.73 -22.55
C LEU A 466 -14.33 18.41 -22.92
N PRO A 467 -13.46 18.79 -21.96
CA PRO A 467 -12.12 19.29 -22.26
C PRO A 467 -11.29 18.40 -23.20
N ASP A 468 -11.43 17.07 -23.14
CA ASP A 468 -10.75 16.17 -24.09
C ASP A 468 -11.21 16.37 -25.53
N MET A 469 -12.49 16.73 -25.74
CA MET A 469 -13.05 17.07 -27.04
C MET A 469 -12.57 18.42 -27.57
N GLU A 470 -11.89 19.22 -26.74
CA GLU A 470 -11.33 20.53 -27.07
C GLU A 470 -9.80 20.48 -27.29
N LYS A 471 -9.21 19.29 -27.48
CA LYS A 471 -7.77 19.14 -27.79
C LYS A 471 -7.46 19.29 -29.28
N VAL A 472 -6.28 19.84 -29.61
CA VAL A 472 -5.94 20.28 -30.99
C VAL A 472 -5.94 19.14 -32.02
N PHE A 473 -5.63 17.91 -31.60
CA PHE A 473 -5.60 16.76 -32.49
C PHE A 473 -7.00 16.33 -32.96
N ASN A 474 -8.08 16.74 -32.28
CA ASN A 474 -9.45 16.50 -32.73
C ASN A 474 -9.83 17.29 -33.99
N ILE A 475 -9.00 18.28 -34.38
CA ILE A 475 -9.16 19.02 -35.62
C ILE A 475 -8.68 18.21 -36.83
N ILE A 476 -7.83 17.20 -36.61
CA ILE A 476 -7.30 16.36 -37.68
C ILE A 476 -8.37 15.32 -38.07
N PRO A 477 -8.87 15.33 -39.33
CA PRO A 477 -9.84 14.34 -39.79
C PRO A 477 -9.36 12.91 -39.55
N SER A 478 -10.27 11.98 -39.23
CA SER A 478 -10.01 10.58 -38.85
C SER A 478 -9.27 10.34 -37.52
N VAL A 479 -8.45 11.28 -37.06
CA VAL A 479 -7.86 11.23 -35.71
C VAL A 479 -8.91 11.64 -34.67
N GLY A 480 -9.66 12.71 -34.95
CA GLY A 480 -10.78 13.18 -34.11
C GLY A 480 -11.94 12.18 -34.02
N GLU A 481 -12.13 11.34 -35.05
CA GLU A 481 -13.19 10.31 -35.09
C GLU A 481 -13.06 9.32 -33.92
N THR A 482 -11.82 8.95 -33.54
CA THR A 482 -11.53 8.13 -32.35
C THR A 482 -12.17 8.70 -31.09
N PHE A 483 -12.03 10.01 -30.86
CA PHE A 483 -12.53 10.64 -29.65
C PHE A 483 -14.02 10.95 -29.74
N VAL A 484 -14.51 11.34 -30.92
CA VAL A 484 -15.95 11.58 -31.14
C VAL A 484 -16.77 10.31 -30.92
N THR A 485 -16.34 9.18 -31.50
CA THR A 485 -17.03 7.89 -31.34
C THR A 485 -17.02 7.44 -29.87
N TRP A 486 -15.86 7.47 -29.22
CA TRP A 486 -15.73 7.16 -27.80
C TRP A 486 -16.62 8.07 -26.93
N PHE A 487 -16.61 9.38 -27.19
CA PHE A 487 -17.40 10.35 -26.44
C PHE A 487 -18.91 10.14 -26.61
N VAL A 488 -19.38 9.85 -27.84
CA VAL A 488 -20.79 9.50 -28.10
C VAL A 488 -21.18 8.21 -27.38
N LEU A 489 -20.34 7.18 -27.44
CA LEU A 489 -20.57 5.92 -26.73
C LEU A 489 -20.68 6.13 -25.21
N GLN A 490 -19.79 6.93 -24.62
CA GLN A 490 -19.77 7.19 -23.19
C GLN A 490 -20.95 8.05 -22.73
N HIS A 491 -21.16 9.21 -23.36
CA HIS A 491 -22.06 10.25 -22.86
C HIS A 491 -23.46 10.26 -23.48
N LEU A 492 -23.65 9.62 -24.65
CA LEU A 492 -24.94 9.53 -25.33
C LEU A 492 -25.50 8.10 -25.45
N ARG A 493 -24.68 7.06 -25.19
CA ARG A 493 -25.13 5.65 -25.16
C ARG A 493 -24.99 4.99 -23.79
N GLY A 494 -24.23 5.58 -22.87
CA GLY A 494 -24.11 5.14 -21.48
C GLY A 494 -23.11 4.00 -21.28
N TYR A 495 -22.10 3.90 -22.15
CA TYR A 495 -20.99 2.97 -21.94
C TYR A 495 -20.08 3.48 -20.80
N LYS A 496 -19.81 2.59 -19.84
CA LYS A 496 -19.09 2.88 -18.61
C LYS A 496 -17.59 3.01 -18.87
N PRO A 497 -16.97 4.17 -18.57
CA PRO A 497 -15.52 4.25 -18.47
C PRO A 497 -15.05 3.41 -17.29
N PHE A 498 -13.76 3.10 -17.23
CA PHE A 498 -13.18 2.27 -16.19
C PHE A 498 -11.81 2.79 -15.77
N ILE A 499 -11.29 2.29 -14.64
CA ILE A 499 -9.95 2.66 -14.19
C ILE A 499 -8.93 1.62 -14.62
N THR A 500 -7.77 2.07 -15.03
CA THR A 500 -6.64 1.24 -15.43
C THR A 500 -5.62 1.22 -14.29
N LYS A 501 -5.10 0.04 -13.96
CA LYS A 501 -4.14 -0.17 -12.86
C LYS A 501 -2.87 -0.83 -13.40
N MET A 502 -1.72 -0.25 -13.07
CA MET A 502 -0.40 -0.80 -13.39
C MET A 502 0.40 -0.93 -12.10
N THR A 503 0.68 -2.17 -11.72
CA THR A 503 1.43 -2.48 -10.49
C THR A 503 2.75 -3.14 -10.83
N PHE A 504 3.86 -2.61 -10.34
CA PHE A 504 5.17 -3.21 -10.51
C PHE A 504 6.06 -3.01 -9.29
N GLU A 505 7.00 -3.94 -9.11
CA GLU A 505 7.96 -3.90 -8.00
C GLU A 505 9.35 -3.48 -8.51
N ARG A 506 10.11 -2.85 -7.62
CA ARG A 506 11.49 -2.45 -7.85
C ARG A 506 12.33 -2.79 -6.63
N THR A 507 13.61 -3.04 -6.87
CA THR A 507 14.61 -3.19 -5.82
C THR A 507 15.71 -2.16 -6.03
N PHE A 508 16.21 -1.63 -4.93
CA PHE A 508 17.33 -0.69 -4.95
C PHE A 508 18.23 -0.95 -3.75
N SER A 509 19.51 -0.64 -3.92
CA SER A 509 20.49 -0.73 -2.85
C SER A 509 21.05 0.63 -2.49
N GLY A 510 21.57 0.75 -1.28
CA GLY A 510 22.19 1.97 -0.78
C GLY A 510 22.96 1.73 0.50
N ASN A 511 23.45 2.83 1.07
CA ASN A 511 24.08 2.86 2.37
C ASN A 511 23.30 3.82 3.27
N ILE A 512 23.10 3.48 4.55
CA ILE A 512 22.34 4.31 5.49
C ILE A 512 22.97 5.68 5.74
N LYS A 513 24.22 5.90 5.34
CA LYS A 513 24.90 7.20 5.43
C LYS A 513 24.69 8.07 4.19
N GLU A 514 24.11 7.50 3.13
CA GLU A 514 23.90 8.16 1.84
C GLU A 514 22.41 8.42 1.60
N GLY A 515 22.05 9.70 1.52
CA GLY A 515 20.69 10.16 1.22
C GLY A 515 20.59 10.68 -0.21
N LYS A 516 19.59 11.52 -0.47
CA LYS A 516 19.33 12.09 -1.79
C LYS A 516 20.54 12.85 -2.34
N LYS A 517 21.18 13.67 -1.49
CA LYS A 517 22.30 14.52 -1.89
C LYS A 517 23.47 13.68 -2.36
N GLU A 518 23.93 12.74 -1.53
CA GLU A 518 25.10 11.89 -1.84
C GLU A 518 24.85 11.05 -3.10
N ARG A 519 23.64 10.48 -3.24
CA ARG A 519 23.25 9.70 -4.43
C ARG A 519 23.24 10.55 -5.70
N THR A 520 22.77 11.79 -5.61
CA THR A 520 22.76 12.74 -6.73
C THR A 520 24.17 13.15 -7.15
N ASP A 521 25.02 13.47 -6.19
CA ASP A 521 26.41 13.86 -6.45
C ASP A 521 27.19 12.71 -7.07
N LYS A 522 26.97 11.47 -6.58
CA LYS A 522 27.53 10.26 -7.17
C LYS A 522 27.12 10.08 -8.64
N ARG A 523 25.82 10.14 -8.97
CA ARG A 523 25.35 10.04 -10.36
C ARG A 523 25.95 11.11 -11.27
N LYS A 524 26.01 12.36 -10.82
CA LYS A 524 26.65 13.46 -11.59
C LYS A 524 28.13 13.20 -11.83
N SER A 525 28.84 12.64 -10.85
CA SER A 525 30.27 12.29 -11.00
C SER A 525 30.46 11.17 -12.03
N GLU A 526 29.60 10.15 -12.01
CA GLU A 526 29.61 9.03 -12.96
C GLU A 526 29.29 9.51 -14.39
N GLU A 527 28.32 10.41 -14.54
CA GLU A 527 28.00 11.04 -15.84
C GLU A 527 29.17 11.85 -16.39
N ARG A 528 29.84 12.66 -15.55
CA ARG A 528 31.04 13.41 -15.94
C ARG A 528 32.17 12.49 -16.37
N ALA A 529 32.42 11.41 -15.63
CA ALA A 529 33.46 10.44 -15.97
C ALA A 529 33.16 9.73 -17.30
N LYS A 530 31.90 9.35 -17.56
CA LYS A 530 31.47 8.79 -18.85
C LYS A 530 31.68 9.77 -20.00
N ALA A 531 31.30 11.04 -19.81
CA ALA A 531 31.47 12.08 -20.83
C ALA A 531 32.96 12.36 -21.13
N GLN A 532 33.81 12.38 -20.11
CA GLN A 532 35.26 12.52 -20.26
C GLN A 532 35.85 11.35 -21.06
N LYS A 533 35.52 10.12 -20.68
CA LYS A 533 35.97 8.91 -21.40
C LYS A 533 35.53 8.92 -22.87
N TRP A 534 34.27 9.28 -23.14
CA TRP A 534 33.78 9.41 -24.52
C TRP A 534 34.55 10.48 -25.31
N ALA A 535 34.80 11.65 -24.70
CA ALA A 535 35.56 12.72 -25.36
C ALA A 535 37.02 12.32 -25.64
N GLU A 536 37.66 11.55 -24.75
CA GLU A 536 39.00 11.00 -24.96
C GLU A 536 39.02 9.99 -26.12
N GLU A 537 38.02 9.09 -26.17
CA GLU A 537 37.86 8.12 -27.26
C GLU A 537 37.63 8.81 -28.63
N GLU A 538 36.78 9.84 -28.68
CA GLU A 538 36.54 10.60 -29.92
C GLU A 538 37.78 11.41 -30.36
N ARG A 539 38.50 12.05 -29.41
CA ARG A 539 39.79 12.71 -29.72
C ARG A 539 40.80 11.71 -30.27
N ALA A 540 40.89 10.52 -29.71
CA ALA A 540 41.78 9.47 -30.20
C ALA A 540 41.40 8.98 -31.61
N LYS A 541 40.11 8.92 -31.95
CA LYS A 541 39.66 8.61 -33.32
C LYS A 541 40.02 9.72 -34.31
N MET A 542 39.81 10.99 -33.96
CA MET A 542 40.18 12.12 -34.82
C MET A 542 41.68 12.18 -35.10
N MET A 543 42.52 11.83 -34.11
CA MET A 543 43.98 11.78 -34.27
C MET A 543 44.49 10.59 -35.10
N ARG A 544 43.63 9.59 -35.38
CA ARG A 544 43.94 8.40 -36.21
C ARG A 544 43.34 8.47 -37.62
N GLY A 545 42.56 9.50 -37.95
CA GLY A 545 42.08 9.75 -39.31
C GLY A 545 43.20 10.18 -40.26
N PRO A 546 43.05 10.00 -41.59
CA PRO A 546 44.09 10.39 -42.54
C PRO A 546 44.38 11.88 -42.43
N LYS A 547 45.64 12.23 -42.19
CA LYS A 547 46.13 13.59 -42.34
C LYS A 547 46.12 13.88 -43.84
N PHE A 548 45.27 14.80 -44.28
CA PHE A 548 45.31 15.34 -45.64
C PHE A 548 46.62 16.09 -45.90
#